data_AF-A0A1F3SE94-F1
#
_entry.id   AF-A0A1F3SE94-F1
#
_cell.length_a   1.000
_cell.length_b   1.000
_cell.length_c   1.000
_cell.angle_alpha   90.00
_cell.angle_beta   90.00
_cell.angle_gamma   90.00
#
_symmetry.space_group_name_H-M   'P 1'
#
loop_
_entity.id
_entity.type
_entity.pdbx_description
1 polymer ?
#
loop_
_entity_poly.entity_id
_entity_poly.type
_entity_poly.pdbx_seq_one_letter_code
_entity_poly.pdbx_strand_id
1 'polypeptide(L)'
;MQKVTLRKINIIKLFSTLSVVLSLMICSHVFAYDFDKGVPHDVQAQMVQDLDFVTTIQGSEQTPLHQQIFGQLTGATYKNFFDERIASIGIDSCGSPNAVACVYPMIPNKMFITNNYIRFSHPAIARLMVVFHESRHTEYENRNWGHASCPIPFKDADGSDMKSVWTGVRLAGEPACDVTPFGSYGSSTIMIKNISKFCENCNEKVKMDAGIYGDDQYKRIIDTNAKEQMHRDLYGGKLIL
;
A
#
# COMPACT_ATOMS: atom_id res chain seq x y z
N MET A 1 12.41 -79.93 -33.89
CA MET A 1 12.38 -78.86 -32.86
C MET A 1 13.36 -77.77 -33.25
N GLN A 2 12.88 -76.70 -33.91
CA GLN A 2 13.69 -75.57 -34.37
C GLN A 2 13.84 -74.54 -33.24
N LYS A 3 15.09 -74.21 -32.88
CA LYS A 3 15.42 -73.11 -31.97
C LYS A 3 15.39 -71.80 -32.73
N VAL A 4 14.50 -70.88 -32.33
CA VAL A 4 14.45 -69.51 -32.85
C VAL A 4 15.25 -68.61 -31.91
N THR A 5 16.30 -68.00 -32.44
CA THR A 5 17.18 -67.05 -31.74
C THR A 5 16.64 -65.63 -31.93
N LEU A 6 16.11 -65.02 -30.86
CA LEU A 6 15.66 -63.63 -30.85
C LEU A 6 16.88 -62.68 -30.78
N ARG A 7 17.09 -61.91 -31.85
CA ARG A 7 18.06 -60.80 -31.89
C ARG A 7 17.51 -59.60 -31.13
N LYS A 8 18.27 -59.11 -30.15
CA LYS A 8 18.06 -57.80 -29.51
C LYS A 8 18.41 -56.70 -30.51
N ILE A 9 17.45 -55.82 -30.82
CA ILE A 9 17.68 -54.59 -31.58
C ILE A 9 17.91 -53.47 -30.57
N ASN A 10 19.12 -52.93 -30.56
CA ASN A 10 19.47 -51.68 -29.88
C ASN A 10 18.96 -50.50 -30.72
N ILE A 11 17.90 -49.83 -30.27
CA ILE A 11 17.48 -48.53 -30.81
C ILE A 11 18.04 -47.44 -29.89
N ILE A 12 19.29 -47.08 -30.13
CA ILE A 12 19.86 -45.80 -29.71
C ILE A 12 20.12 -45.04 -31.01
N LYS A 13 19.33 -43.99 -31.29
CA LYS A 13 19.81 -42.72 -31.86
C LYS A 13 18.67 -41.78 -32.29
N LEU A 14 18.90 -40.51 -31.99
CA LEU A 14 18.44 -39.31 -32.71
C LEU A 14 16.97 -38.88 -32.56
N PHE A 15 16.67 -38.23 -31.44
CA PHE A 15 15.85 -37.01 -31.46
C PHE A 15 16.60 -35.93 -30.66
N SER A 16 17.70 -35.48 -31.25
CA SER A 16 18.33 -34.21 -30.90
C SER A 16 17.79 -33.14 -31.84
N THR A 17 17.71 -31.92 -31.34
CA THR A 17 17.43 -30.66 -32.08
C THR A 17 16.04 -30.53 -32.71
N LEU A 18 15.10 -29.94 -31.97
CA LEU A 18 14.48 -28.64 -32.31
C LEU A 18 13.45 -28.22 -31.25
N SER A 19 13.85 -28.03 -29.99
CA SER A 19 13.07 -27.18 -29.09
C SER A 19 13.39 -25.75 -29.45
N VAL A 20 12.62 -25.18 -30.38
CA VAL A 20 12.53 -23.73 -30.56
C VAL A 20 12.10 -23.18 -29.20
N VAL A 21 13.06 -22.64 -28.47
CA VAL A 21 12.83 -21.79 -27.31
C VAL A 21 12.11 -20.56 -27.86
N LEU A 22 10.78 -20.67 -27.95
CA LEU A 22 9.89 -19.54 -28.10
C LEU A 22 9.97 -18.78 -26.77
N SER A 23 11.07 -18.05 -26.59
CA SER A 23 11.13 -16.89 -25.72
C SER A 23 10.11 -15.91 -26.26
N LEU A 24 8.84 -16.17 -25.96
CA LEU A 24 7.81 -15.15 -25.85
C LEU A 24 8.42 -14.12 -24.91
N MET A 25 9.03 -13.10 -25.51
CA MET A 25 9.13 -11.79 -24.90
C MET A 25 7.70 -11.39 -24.61
N ILE A 26 7.20 -11.84 -23.46
CA ILE A 26 6.08 -11.23 -22.79
C ILE A 26 6.62 -9.82 -22.55
N CYS A 27 6.26 -8.89 -23.44
CA CYS A 27 6.31 -7.47 -23.14
C CYS A 27 5.50 -7.33 -21.86
N SER A 28 6.18 -7.36 -20.73
CA SER A 28 5.66 -6.87 -19.47
C SER A 28 5.13 -5.49 -19.81
N HIS A 29 3.81 -5.36 -19.85
CA HIS A 29 3.19 -4.07 -20.02
C HIS A 29 3.66 -3.28 -18.80
N VAL A 30 4.64 -2.43 -19.00
CA VAL A 30 5.01 -1.42 -18.01
C VAL A 30 3.80 -0.51 -17.98
N PHE A 31 2.91 -0.77 -17.02
CA PHE A 31 1.81 0.13 -16.72
C PHE A 31 2.46 1.41 -16.21
N ALA A 32 2.70 2.34 -17.13
CA ALA A 32 3.15 3.67 -16.79
C ALA A 32 1.91 4.44 -16.32
N TYR A 33 1.91 4.86 -15.06
CA TYR A 33 0.93 5.81 -14.55
C TYR A 33 1.04 7.12 -15.34
N ASP A 34 -0.10 7.76 -15.61
CA ASP A 34 -0.08 9.05 -16.31
C ASP A 34 0.25 10.16 -15.32
N PHE A 35 1.40 10.79 -15.50
CA PHE A 35 1.82 11.93 -14.68
C PHE A 35 1.54 13.23 -15.42
N ASP A 36 0.85 14.17 -14.76
CA ASP A 36 0.71 15.52 -15.28
C ASP A 36 2.10 16.12 -15.56
N LYS A 37 2.21 16.93 -16.61
CA LYS A 37 3.47 17.61 -16.98
C LYS A 37 4.09 18.44 -15.86
N GLY A 38 3.30 18.83 -14.85
CA GLY A 38 3.76 19.59 -13.70
C GLY A 38 4.47 18.75 -12.64
N VAL A 39 4.35 17.42 -12.64
CA VAL A 39 5.01 16.55 -11.67
C VAL A 39 6.51 16.46 -12.00
N PRO A 40 7.43 16.84 -11.09
CA PRO A 40 8.87 16.74 -11.34
C PRO A 40 9.31 15.32 -11.68
N HIS A 41 10.22 15.16 -12.66
CA HIS A 41 10.65 13.85 -13.15
C HIS A 41 11.27 12.94 -12.07
N ASP A 42 11.99 13.51 -11.10
CA ASP A 42 12.53 12.79 -9.96
C ASP A 42 11.44 12.28 -9.01
N VAL A 43 10.37 13.05 -8.83
CA VAL A 43 9.17 12.62 -8.07
C VAL A 43 8.42 11.52 -8.82
N GLN A 44 8.27 11.62 -10.15
CA GLN A 44 7.69 10.55 -10.96
C GLN A 44 8.50 9.25 -10.80
N ALA A 45 9.82 9.34 -10.96
CA ALA A 45 10.71 8.19 -10.81
C ALA A 45 10.65 7.59 -9.40
N GLN A 46 10.60 8.43 -8.35
CA GLN A 46 10.45 7.97 -6.98
C GLN A 46 9.12 7.22 -6.76
N MET A 47 8.01 7.77 -7.27
CA MET A 47 6.71 7.12 -7.12
C MET A 47 6.64 5.79 -7.88
N VAL A 48 7.22 5.71 -9.08
CA VAL A 48 7.36 4.45 -9.81
C VAL A 48 8.21 3.45 -9.02
N GLN A 49 9.34 3.88 -8.44
CA GLN A 49 10.18 3.01 -7.61
C GLN A 49 9.45 2.52 -6.35
N ASP A 50 8.64 3.37 -5.71
CA ASP A 50 7.85 2.98 -4.54
C ASP A 50 6.80 1.92 -4.90
N LEU A 51 6.11 2.12 -6.03
CA LEU A 51 5.10 1.19 -6.54
C LEU A 51 5.73 -0.11 -7.05
N ASP A 52 6.92 -0.06 -7.66
CA ASP A 52 7.69 -1.26 -7.98
C ASP A 52 8.09 -1.99 -6.70
N PHE A 53 8.53 -1.27 -5.67
CA PHE A 53 8.87 -1.87 -4.39
C PHE A 53 7.67 -2.59 -3.74
N VAL A 54 6.47 -1.99 -3.75
CA VAL A 54 5.29 -2.65 -3.16
C VAL A 54 4.94 -3.97 -3.88
N THR A 55 5.22 -4.07 -5.19
CA THR A 55 5.01 -5.30 -5.96
C THR A 55 5.93 -6.46 -5.54
N THR A 56 7.02 -6.16 -4.82
CA THR A 56 7.95 -7.19 -4.35
C THR A 56 7.48 -7.86 -3.07
N ILE A 57 6.54 -7.28 -2.32
CA ILE A 57 6.16 -7.75 -0.98
C ILE A 57 5.60 -9.18 -1.02
N GLN A 58 6.06 -10.02 -0.10
CA GLN A 58 5.57 -11.38 0.09
C GLN A 58 5.38 -11.67 1.59
N GLY A 59 4.26 -12.26 1.96
CA GLY A 59 4.03 -12.84 3.27
C GLY A 59 2.97 -13.95 3.20
N SER A 60 3.17 -15.00 3.99
CA SER A 60 2.23 -16.13 4.07
C SER A 60 1.10 -15.93 5.09
N GLU A 61 1.21 -14.89 5.92
CA GLU A 61 0.24 -14.54 6.95
C GLU A 61 -0.27 -13.10 6.78
N GLN A 62 -1.50 -12.88 7.26
CA GLN A 62 -2.14 -11.58 7.30
C GLN A 62 -3.23 -11.57 8.37
N THR A 63 -3.48 -10.39 8.92
CA THR A 63 -4.60 -10.18 9.83
C THR A 63 -5.96 -10.29 9.13
N PRO A 64 -7.05 -10.63 9.84
CA PRO A 64 -8.41 -10.61 9.30
C PRO A 64 -8.80 -9.28 8.63
N LEU A 65 -8.48 -8.12 9.22
CA LEU A 65 -8.82 -6.84 8.59
C LEU A 65 -8.05 -6.62 7.27
N HIS A 66 -6.78 -7.03 7.22
CA HIS A 66 -6.02 -6.97 5.97
C HIS A 66 -6.62 -7.86 4.88
N GLN A 67 -7.00 -9.08 5.25
CA GLN A 67 -7.67 -10.00 4.33
C GLN A 67 -8.98 -9.43 3.78
N GLN A 68 -9.71 -8.65 4.58
CA GLN A 68 -10.96 -8.03 4.17
C GLN A 68 -10.77 -6.86 3.19
N ILE A 69 -9.72 -6.05 3.35
CA ILE A 69 -9.48 -4.85 2.53
C ILE A 69 -8.69 -5.18 1.27
N PHE A 70 -7.58 -5.90 1.45
CA PHE A 70 -6.61 -6.16 0.39
C PHE A 70 -6.69 -7.62 -0.05
N GLY A 71 -6.80 -8.56 0.88
CA GLY A 71 -6.66 -9.99 0.63
C GLY A 71 -5.31 -10.51 1.12
N GLN A 72 -4.68 -11.38 0.32
CA GLN A 72 -3.37 -11.94 0.66
C GLN A 72 -2.29 -10.85 0.73
N LEU A 73 -1.32 -11.00 1.64
CA LEU A 73 -0.17 -10.12 1.75
C LEU A 73 0.84 -10.37 0.61
N THR A 74 0.49 -9.89 -0.59
CA THR A 74 1.35 -10.01 -1.77
C THR A 74 1.44 -8.70 -2.52
N GLY A 75 2.55 -8.47 -3.19
CA GLY A 75 2.72 -7.30 -4.02
C GLY A 75 1.74 -7.25 -5.21
N ALA A 76 1.29 -8.40 -5.72
CA ALA A 76 0.24 -8.46 -6.74
C ALA A 76 -1.10 -7.93 -6.20
N THR A 77 -1.45 -8.29 -4.96
CA THR A 77 -2.64 -7.75 -4.27
C THR A 77 -2.58 -6.23 -4.17
N TYR A 78 -1.46 -5.70 -3.67
CA TYR A 78 -1.28 -4.26 -3.51
C TYR A 78 -1.26 -3.51 -4.84
N LYS A 79 -0.61 -4.09 -5.86
CA LYS A 79 -0.59 -3.52 -7.21
C LYS A 79 -2.01 -3.42 -7.77
N ASN A 80 -2.78 -4.51 -7.73
CA ASN A 80 -4.15 -4.52 -8.24
C ASN A 80 -5.02 -3.50 -7.49
N PHE A 81 -4.88 -3.44 -6.16
CA PHE A 81 -5.60 -2.48 -5.35
C PHE A 81 -5.35 -1.04 -5.82
N PHE A 82 -4.10 -0.67 -6.08
CA PHE A 82 -3.72 0.65 -6.56
C PHE A 82 -4.18 0.90 -8.00
N ASP A 83 -3.87 -0.01 -8.92
CA ASP A 83 -4.16 0.13 -10.36
C ASP A 83 -5.66 0.30 -10.66
N GLU A 84 -6.52 -0.39 -9.90
CA GLU A 84 -7.98 -0.27 -10.04
C GLU A 84 -8.50 1.10 -9.59
N ARG A 85 -7.72 1.82 -8.78
CA ARG A 85 -8.15 3.04 -8.09
C ARG A 85 -7.50 4.28 -8.64
N ILE A 86 -6.22 4.25 -9.01
CA ILE A 86 -5.47 5.42 -9.49
C ILE A 86 -4.86 5.15 -10.86
N ALA A 87 -5.27 5.96 -11.84
CA ALA A 87 -4.76 5.91 -13.21
C ALA A 87 -3.81 7.08 -13.52
N SER A 88 -3.97 8.21 -12.84
CA SER A 88 -3.15 9.41 -13.06
C SER A 88 -2.78 10.14 -11.78
N ILE A 89 -1.64 10.83 -11.82
CA ILE A 89 -1.07 11.59 -10.70
C ILE A 89 -0.78 13.03 -11.14
N GLY A 90 -1.30 14.00 -10.41
CA GLY A 90 -1.10 15.42 -10.63
C GLY A 90 -0.49 16.16 -9.45
N ILE A 91 -0.31 17.48 -9.60
CA ILE A 91 0.01 18.39 -8.50
C ILE A 91 -1.16 19.32 -8.26
N ASP A 92 -1.55 19.48 -6.99
CA ASP A 92 -2.54 20.47 -6.56
C ASP A 92 -2.22 20.96 -5.13
N SER A 93 -2.90 22.02 -4.68
CA SER A 93 -2.81 22.51 -3.31
C SER A 93 -3.66 21.70 -2.31
N CYS A 94 -4.59 20.88 -2.80
CA CYS A 94 -5.54 20.09 -2.01
C CYS A 94 -6.35 20.92 -1.00
N GLY A 95 -6.57 22.21 -1.29
CA GLY A 95 -7.36 23.12 -0.47
C GLY A 95 -6.75 23.45 0.90
N SER A 96 -5.57 22.92 1.25
CA SER A 96 -4.93 23.15 2.54
C SER A 96 -3.41 23.18 2.42
N PRO A 97 -2.72 24.19 3.01
CA PRO A 97 -1.26 24.23 3.01
C PRO A 97 -0.63 23.05 3.80
N ASN A 98 -1.43 22.32 4.56
CA ASN A 98 -1.01 21.21 5.40
C ASN A 98 -1.28 19.83 4.76
N ALA A 99 -2.04 19.79 3.66
CA ALA A 99 -2.34 18.54 2.95
C ALA A 99 -1.07 17.96 2.33
N VAL A 100 -0.96 16.62 2.34
CA VAL A 100 0.17 15.90 1.72
C VAL A 100 -0.21 15.43 0.33
N ALA A 101 -1.42 14.91 0.18
CA ALA A 101 -2.06 14.56 -1.08
C ALA A 101 -3.58 14.68 -0.92
N CYS A 102 -4.31 14.50 -2.01
CA CYS A 102 -5.76 14.40 -2.02
C CYS A 102 -6.27 13.67 -3.27
N VAL A 103 -7.54 13.27 -3.20
CA VAL A 103 -8.37 12.92 -4.35
C VAL A 103 -9.58 13.84 -4.38
N TYR A 104 -9.93 14.32 -5.57
CA TYR A 104 -11.18 15.04 -5.80
C TYR A 104 -12.24 14.06 -6.32
N PRO A 105 -13.38 13.88 -5.63
CA PRO A 105 -14.42 12.94 -6.08
C PRO A 105 -14.94 13.19 -7.51
N MET A 106 -14.84 14.43 -8.00
CA MET A 106 -15.27 14.82 -9.35
C MET A 106 -14.27 14.45 -10.45
N ILE A 107 -13.05 14.01 -10.09
CA ILE A 107 -11.99 13.60 -11.01
C ILE A 107 -11.62 12.15 -10.64
N PRO A 108 -12.40 11.17 -11.12
CA PRO A 108 -12.20 9.78 -10.73
C PRO A 108 -10.81 9.29 -11.15
N ASN A 109 -10.27 8.36 -10.36
CA ASN A 109 -8.99 7.72 -10.61
C ASN A 109 -7.78 8.66 -10.76
N LYS A 110 -7.84 9.84 -10.15
CA LYS A 110 -6.72 10.78 -10.10
C LYS A 110 -6.37 11.16 -8.66
N MET A 111 -5.09 11.00 -8.32
CA MET A 111 -4.50 11.50 -7.09
C MET A 111 -3.73 12.79 -7.38
N PHE A 112 -3.75 13.73 -6.45
CA PHE A 112 -2.93 14.91 -6.48
C PHE A 112 -1.97 14.90 -5.30
N ILE A 113 -0.68 15.07 -5.56
CA ILE A 113 0.33 15.29 -4.52
C ILE A 113 0.55 16.78 -4.33
N THR A 114 0.86 17.20 -3.10
CA THR A 114 1.17 18.61 -2.81
C THR A 114 2.68 18.82 -2.67
N ASN A 115 3.07 20.09 -2.48
CA ASN A 115 4.45 20.43 -2.11
C ASN A 115 4.93 19.75 -0.81
N ASN A 116 4.03 19.35 0.10
CA ASN A 116 4.41 18.60 1.30
C ASN A 116 4.90 17.18 0.97
N TYR A 117 4.29 16.51 -0.01
CA TYR A 117 4.77 15.21 -0.47
C TYR A 117 6.16 15.32 -1.10
N ILE A 118 6.37 16.37 -1.90
CA ILE A 118 7.59 16.56 -2.70
C ILE A 118 8.77 16.99 -1.83
N ARG A 119 8.57 17.96 -0.91
CA ARG A 119 9.68 18.63 -0.22
C ARG A 119 10.28 17.83 0.94
N PHE A 120 9.56 16.87 1.49
CA PHE A 120 10.01 16.10 2.65
C PHE A 120 10.43 14.70 2.25
N SER A 121 11.71 14.40 2.45
CA SER A 121 12.25 13.06 2.23
C SER A 121 11.77 12.10 3.32
N HIS A 122 10.78 11.27 2.99
CA HIS A 122 10.30 10.19 3.84
C HIS A 122 10.81 8.82 3.34
N PRO A 123 10.79 7.75 4.16
CA PRO A 123 11.04 6.40 3.67
C PRO A 123 9.97 5.95 2.67
N ALA A 124 10.31 5.01 1.77
CA ALA A 124 9.39 4.48 0.76
C ALA A 124 8.06 3.98 1.36
N ILE A 125 8.11 3.31 2.52
CA ILE A 125 6.92 2.83 3.23
C ILE A 125 5.97 3.96 3.63
N ALA A 126 6.49 5.11 4.07
CA ALA A 126 5.66 6.25 4.43
C ALA A 126 5.01 6.87 3.20
N ARG A 127 5.75 6.99 2.08
CA ARG A 127 5.18 7.44 0.81
C ARG A 127 4.08 6.51 0.32
N LEU A 128 4.31 5.20 0.35
CA LEU A 128 3.30 4.19 0.02
C LEU A 128 2.05 4.29 0.90
N MET A 129 2.21 4.54 2.20
CA MET A 129 1.08 4.77 3.10
C MET A 129 0.17 5.91 2.60
N VAL A 130 0.74 7.03 2.12
CA VAL A 130 -0.03 8.14 1.52
C VAL A 130 -0.70 7.69 0.22
N VAL A 131 0.04 7.03 -0.67
CA VAL A 131 -0.49 6.58 -1.96
C VAL A 131 -1.71 5.66 -1.79
N PHE A 132 -1.64 4.70 -0.86
CA PHE A 132 -2.74 3.79 -0.56
C PHE A 132 -3.87 4.45 0.22
N HIS A 133 -3.55 5.42 1.09
CA HIS A 133 -4.54 6.28 1.74
C HIS A 133 -5.39 7.02 0.71
N GLU A 134 -4.76 7.69 -0.24
CA GLU A 134 -5.47 8.42 -1.31
C GLU A 134 -6.26 7.48 -2.23
N SER A 135 -5.74 6.28 -2.48
CA SER A 135 -6.47 5.28 -3.27
C SER A 135 -7.82 4.93 -2.64
N ARG A 136 -7.94 4.90 -1.30
CA ARG A 136 -9.25 4.71 -0.65
C ARG A 136 -10.23 5.82 -0.99
N HIS A 137 -9.75 7.05 -1.10
CA HIS A 137 -10.63 8.17 -1.40
C HIS A 137 -11.30 8.09 -2.78
N THR A 138 -10.89 7.16 -3.66
CA THR A 138 -11.58 6.94 -4.94
C THR A 138 -12.80 6.02 -4.86
N GLU A 139 -13.06 5.36 -3.73
CA GLU A 139 -14.14 4.37 -3.59
C GLU A 139 -15.50 5.02 -3.35
N TYR A 140 -16.17 5.38 -4.45
CA TYR A 140 -17.46 6.08 -4.44
C TYR A 140 -18.57 5.31 -3.70
N GLU A 141 -18.63 3.99 -3.88
CA GLU A 141 -19.59 3.11 -3.22
C GLU A 141 -19.51 3.15 -1.70
N ASN A 142 -18.35 3.57 -1.18
CA ASN A 142 -18.07 3.75 0.23
C ASN A 142 -18.07 5.23 0.66
N ARG A 143 -18.69 6.12 -0.12
CA ARG A 143 -18.71 7.57 0.10
C ARG A 143 -17.30 8.17 0.19
N ASN A 144 -16.39 7.67 -0.66
CA ASN A 144 -15.01 8.14 -0.79
C ASN A 144 -14.19 8.09 0.50
N TRP A 145 -14.61 7.30 1.50
CA TRP A 145 -13.92 7.19 2.80
C TRP A 145 -13.45 8.53 3.38
N GLY A 146 -14.30 9.56 3.31
CA GLY A 146 -13.94 10.90 3.77
C GLY A 146 -13.49 10.92 5.24
N HIS A 147 -12.55 11.81 5.56
CA HIS A 147 -12.04 11.95 6.93
C HIS A 147 -13.11 12.47 7.89
N ALA A 148 -13.01 12.05 9.14
CA ALA A 148 -13.65 12.68 10.28
C ALA A 148 -12.77 13.81 10.84
N SER A 149 -13.42 14.81 11.44
CA SER A 149 -12.71 15.82 12.22
C SER A 149 -12.13 15.21 13.49
N CYS A 150 -10.85 15.44 13.73
CA CYS A 150 -10.18 15.04 14.96
C CYS A 150 -10.71 15.84 16.17
N PRO A 151 -10.75 15.24 17.38
CA PRO A 151 -11.32 15.87 18.57
C PRO A 151 -10.55 17.14 18.98
N ILE A 152 -11.16 17.97 19.83
CA ILE A 152 -10.50 19.13 20.44
C ILE A 152 -10.67 19.05 21.96
N PRO A 153 -9.57 18.93 22.74
CA PRO A 153 -8.19 18.75 22.29
C PRO A 153 -7.97 17.35 21.68
N PHE A 154 -7.01 17.23 20.75
CA PHE A 154 -6.54 15.93 20.27
C PHE A 154 -5.16 15.64 20.85
N LYS A 155 -5.11 14.71 21.81
CA LYS A 155 -3.91 14.37 22.57
C LYS A 155 -3.51 12.91 22.36
N ASP A 156 -2.21 12.64 22.43
CA ASP A 156 -1.70 11.27 22.50
C ASP A 156 -1.80 10.70 23.92
N ALA A 157 -1.30 9.47 24.09
CA ALA A 157 -1.31 8.77 25.38
C ALA A 157 -0.50 9.48 26.48
N ASP A 158 0.48 10.30 26.09
CA ASP A 158 1.33 11.07 27.01
C ASP A 158 0.73 12.46 27.32
N GLY A 159 -0.45 12.77 26.78
CA GLY A 159 -1.11 14.08 26.93
C GLY A 159 -0.53 15.18 26.03
N SER A 160 0.38 14.84 25.12
CA SER A 160 0.95 15.77 24.14
C SER A 160 0.01 16.00 22.96
N ASP A 161 0.11 17.16 22.31
CA ASP A 161 -0.72 17.43 21.12
C ASP A 161 -0.39 16.45 20.00
N MET A 162 -1.42 15.82 19.44
CA MET A 162 -1.28 15.04 18.21
C MET A 162 -0.87 15.96 17.06
N LYS A 163 0.21 15.59 16.38
CA LYS A 163 0.76 16.32 15.24
C LYS A 163 0.96 15.40 14.05
N SER A 164 0.91 15.96 12.85
CA SER A 164 1.24 15.23 11.63
C SER A 164 2.73 14.88 11.60
N VAL A 165 3.07 13.61 11.41
CA VAL A 165 4.47 13.19 11.18
C VAL A 165 5.07 13.82 9.92
N TRP A 166 4.23 14.21 8.95
CA TRP A 166 4.67 14.81 7.68
C TRP A 166 4.97 16.31 7.78
N THR A 167 4.14 17.05 8.51
CA THR A 167 4.15 18.53 8.48
C THR A 167 4.41 19.16 9.85
N GLY A 168 4.37 18.38 10.93
CA GLY A 168 4.49 18.87 12.31
C GLY A 168 3.29 19.69 12.80
N VAL A 169 2.24 19.86 11.98
CA VAL A 169 1.05 20.65 12.30
C VAL A 169 0.16 19.89 13.29
N ARG A 170 -0.44 20.61 14.25
CA ARG A 170 -1.42 20.06 15.20
C ARG A 170 -2.66 19.56 14.46
N LEU A 171 -3.16 18.40 14.86
CA LEU A 171 -4.29 17.75 14.18
C LEU A 171 -5.65 18.03 14.83
N ALA A 172 -5.71 18.69 15.99
CA ALA A 172 -6.97 18.97 16.67
C ALA A 172 -7.92 19.81 15.79
N GLY A 173 -9.13 19.30 15.54
CA GLY A 173 -10.15 19.94 14.68
C GLY A 173 -9.97 19.72 13.18
N GLU A 174 -8.81 19.23 12.73
CA GLU A 174 -8.54 18.96 11.32
C GLU A 174 -9.32 17.72 10.83
N PRO A 175 -9.77 17.68 9.56
CA PRO A 175 -10.33 16.47 8.95
C PRO A 175 -9.19 15.49 8.65
N ALA A 176 -8.64 14.87 9.69
CA ALA A 176 -7.43 14.05 9.61
C ALA A 176 -7.51 12.78 10.48
N CYS A 177 -8.74 12.33 10.73
CA CYS A 177 -9.04 11.16 11.56
C CYS A 177 -10.03 10.23 10.86
N ASP A 178 -10.10 8.98 11.30
CA ASP A 178 -11.10 8.01 10.87
C ASP A 178 -11.96 7.54 12.05
N VAL A 179 -13.20 7.17 11.73
CA VAL A 179 -14.16 6.57 12.68
C VAL A 179 -14.41 5.08 12.41
N THR A 180 -13.70 4.48 11.45
CA THR A 180 -13.79 3.04 11.16
C THR A 180 -12.42 2.47 10.80
N PRO A 181 -12.19 1.15 10.92
CA PRO A 181 -10.96 0.53 10.44
C PRO A 181 -10.77 0.61 8.92
N PHE A 182 -11.83 0.84 8.17
CA PHE A 182 -11.85 0.81 6.71
C PHE A 182 -11.65 2.18 6.06
N GLY A 183 -11.58 3.25 6.88
CA GLY A 183 -11.24 4.59 6.40
C GLY A 183 -9.81 4.65 5.84
N SER A 184 -9.43 5.79 5.29
CA SER A 184 -8.15 5.94 4.59
C SER A 184 -6.93 5.87 5.52
N TYR A 185 -7.03 6.35 6.76
CA TYR A 185 -6.01 6.14 7.81
C TYR A 185 -6.03 4.71 8.36
N GLY A 186 -7.21 4.13 8.58
CA GLY A 186 -7.37 2.77 9.11
C GLY A 186 -6.78 1.72 8.17
N SER A 187 -7.15 1.78 6.89
CA SER A 187 -6.67 0.86 5.86
C SER A 187 -5.17 0.98 5.58
N SER A 188 -4.62 2.19 5.53
CA SER A 188 -3.17 2.38 5.37
C SER A 188 -2.40 1.87 6.58
N THR A 189 -2.91 2.08 7.80
CA THR A 189 -2.40 1.47 9.04
C THR A 189 -2.38 -0.05 8.94
N ILE A 190 -3.50 -0.66 8.52
CA ILE A 190 -3.63 -2.12 8.38
C ILE A 190 -2.60 -2.64 7.37
N MET A 191 -2.45 -1.99 6.22
CA MET A 191 -1.46 -2.34 5.21
C MET A 191 -0.05 -2.38 5.81
N ILE A 192 0.42 -1.26 6.36
CA ILE A 192 1.82 -1.15 6.82
C ILE A 192 2.09 -1.94 8.09
N LYS A 193 1.12 -2.13 8.99
CA LYS A 193 1.29 -3.03 10.14
C LYS A 193 1.37 -4.51 9.72
N ASN A 194 0.68 -4.92 8.66
CA ASN A 194 0.84 -6.28 8.11
C ASN A 194 2.20 -6.45 7.44
N ILE A 195 2.69 -5.44 6.70
CA ILE A 195 4.07 -5.45 6.17
C ILE A 195 5.10 -5.56 7.31
N SER A 196 4.91 -4.77 8.37
CA SER A 196 5.78 -4.78 9.56
C SER A 196 5.88 -6.17 10.21
N LYS A 197 4.74 -6.87 10.34
CA LYS A 197 4.64 -8.14 11.06
C LYS A 197 4.95 -9.36 10.21
N PHE A 198 4.47 -9.39 8.97
CA PHE A 198 4.33 -10.62 8.20
C PHE A 198 5.06 -10.60 6.84
N CYS A 199 5.72 -9.49 6.47
CA CYS A 199 6.53 -9.49 5.24
C CYS A 199 7.78 -10.37 5.42
N GLU A 200 7.88 -11.45 4.66
CA GLU A 200 8.95 -12.45 4.77
C GLU A 200 10.22 -12.01 4.04
N ASN A 201 10.08 -11.23 2.97
CA ASN A 201 11.21 -10.77 2.15
C ASN A 201 11.61 -9.30 2.40
N CYS A 202 10.98 -8.63 3.37
CA CYS A 202 11.36 -7.29 3.78
C CYS A 202 12.53 -7.32 4.77
N ASN A 203 13.48 -6.39 4.62
CA ASN A 203 14.53 -6.18 5.62
C ASN A 203 13.98 -5.51 6.91
N GLU A 204 14.77 -5.54 7.97
CA GLU A 204 14.39 -4.98 9.28
C GLU A 204 14.08 -3.48 9.23
N LYS A 205 14.78 -2.71 8.38
CA LYS A 205 14.50 -1.28 8.24
C LYS A 205 13.09 -1.05 7.69
N VAL A 206 12.71 -1.77 6.64
CA VAL A 206 11.37 -1.70 6.04
C VAL A 206 10.30 -2.05 7.08
N LYS A 207 10.50 -3.14 7.83
CA LYS A 207 9.55 -3.56 8.87
C LYS A 207 9.43 -2.55 10.01
N MET A 208 10.56 -1.97 10.42
CA MET A 208 10.61 -0.95 11.46
C MET A 208 9.93 0.35 11.01
N ASP A 209 10.25 0.85 9.81
CA ASP A 209 9.58 2.03 9.24
C ASP A 209 8.06 1.77 9.18
N ALA A 210 7.64 0.61 8.67
CA ALA A 210 6.22 0.24 8.60
C ALA A 210 5.53 0.18 9.97
N GLY A 211 6.25 -0.29 11.00
CA GLY A 211 5.78 -0.27 12.38
C GLY A 211 5.56 1.15 12.91
N ILE A 212 6.57 2.01 12.75
CA ILE A 212 6.55 3.41 13.23
C ILE A 212 5.41 4.20 12.57
N TYR A 213 5.33 4.17 11.24
CA TYR A 213 4.27 4.91 10.53
C TYR A 213 2.89 4.29 10.78
N GLY A 214 2.78 2.97 10.93
CA GLY A 214 1.53 2.31 11.32
C GLY A 214 1.05 2.77 12.70
N ASP A 215 1.94 2.86 13.68
CA ASP A 215 1.60 3.29 15.02
C ASP A 215 1.22 4.79 15.07
N ASP A 216 1.81 5.63 14.21
CA ASP A 216 1.40 7.03 14.05
C ASP A 216 -0.03 7.15 13.50
N GLN A 217 -0.33 6.45 12.40
CA GLN A 217 -1.66 6.51 11.77
C GLN A 217 -2.76 5.89 12.63
N TYR A 218 -2.45 4.82 13.38
CA TYR A 218 -3.38 4.19 14.32
C TYR A 218 -3.92 5.19 15.37
N LYS A 219 -3.12 6.19 15.77
CA LYS A 219 -3.55 7.22 16.72
C LYS A 219 -4.67 8.11 16.16
N ARG A 220 -4.84 8.15 14.82
CA ARG A 220 -5.88 8.92 14.11
C ARG A 220 -7.22 8.21 14.01
N ILE A 221 -7.33 7.01 14.58
CA ILE A 221 -8.61 6.30 14.73
C ILE A 221 -9.27 6.76 16.03
N ILE A 222 -10.37 7.49 15.90
CA ILE A 222 -11.00 8.21 17.03
C ILE A 222 -12.24 7.50 17.58
N ASP A 223 -12.87 6.62 16.81
CA ASP A 223 -13.95 5.79 17.32
C ASP A 223 -13.39 4.65 18.18
N THR A 224 -13.90 4.52 19.41
CA THR A 224 -13.42 3.54 20.39
C THR A 224 -13.56 2.10 19.90
N ASN A 225 -14.69 1.76 19.25
CA ASN A 225 -14.94 0.40 18.79
C ASN A 225 -14.03 0.04 17.62
N ALA A 226 -13.87 0.96 16.66
CA ALA A 226 -12.93 0.83 15.55
C ALA A 226 -11.49 0.66 16.04
N LYS A 227 -11.09 1.51 16.99
CA LYS A 227 -9.76 1.47 17.60
C LYS A 227 -9.50 0.14 18.30
N GLU A 228 -10.43 -0.33 19.13
CA GLU A 228 -10.32 -1.64 19.78
C GLU A 228 -10.28 -2.81 18.78
N GLN A 229 -11.08 -2.75 17.72
CA GLN A 229 -11.10 -3.78 16.67
C GLN A 229 -9.74 -3.86 15.99
N MET A 230 -9.19 -2.73 15.58
CA MET A 230 -7.85 -2.64 15.02
C MET A 230 -6.78 -3.07 16.02
N HIS A 231 -6.95 -2.75 17.31
CA HIS A 231 -5.99 -3.17 18.33
C HIS A 231 -5.89 -4.69 18.44
N ARG A 232 -7.04 -5.35 18.56
CA ARG A 232 -7.14 -6.82 18.66
C ARG A 232 -6.52 -7.50 17.43
N ASP A 233 -6.78 -6.93 16.26
CA ASP A 233 -6.31 -7.45 14.97
C ASP A 233 -4.78 -7.24 14.78
N LEU A 234 -4.29 -6.03 15.04
CA LEU A 234 -2.92 -5.64 14.69
C LEU A 234 -1.88 -5.91 15.79
N TYR A 235 -2.27 -5.85 17.08
CA TYR A 235 -1.33 -5.97 18.21
C TYR A 235 -1.56 -7.24 19.04
N GLY A 236 -2.75 -7.85 18.91
CA GLY A 236 -3.16 -8.99 19.75
C GLY A 236 -3.58 -8.54 21.15
N GLY A 237 -4.51 -9.28 21.76
CA GLY A 237 -5.00 -8.99 23.12
C GLY A 237 -6.03 -7.86 23.20
N LYS A 238 -6.45 -7.51 24.42
CA LYS A 238 -7.39 -6.40 24.68
C LYS A 238 -6.60 -5.09 24.82
N LEU A 239 -7.13 -4.01 24.25
CA LEU A 239 -6.61 -2.66 24.46
C LEU A 239 -6.79 -2.31 25.95
N ILE A 240 -5.68 -1.97 26.62
CA ILE A 240 -5.70 -1.39 27.96
C ILE A 240 -5.65 0.12 27.74
N LEU A 241 -6.80 0.77 27.92
CA LEU A 241 -6.95 2.23 27.81
C LEU A 241 -6.36 2.93 29.03
#